data_AF-A0AAV2YPQ1-F1
#
_entry.id   AF-A0AAV2YPQ1-F1
#
_cell.length_a   1.000
_cell.length_b   1.000
_cell.length_c   1.000
_cell.angle_alpha   90.00
_cell.angle_beta   90.00
_cell.angle_gamma   90.00
#
_symmetry.space_group_name_H-M   'P 1'
#
loop_
_entity.id
_entity.type
_entity.pdbx_description
1 polymer ?
#
loop_
_entity_poly.entity_id
_entity_poly.type
_entity_poly.pdbx_seq_one_letter_code
_entity_poly.pdbx_strand_id
1 'polypeptide(L)'
;MAEPHQVQPRTEPAPSPTKRSSSKASSVVSRRSSRHGSVGDPTVVKELSKKYESPFDASLAAARKRSQQEKLWEMFATYALQLSCEDPTRMRLANVIKMLQDCGVIDGSSTEEAKLIEKEVLIVCGAFMKSHPNDRDGTKKLSFSAFLALLNHFARMSGDQDATRAYDSLVRTCLEKQPKPRVRVAIAKDLQECKKVLQQFEEPLSKMFLYYAGISLAKLEKIDPKMAQLSPPHMGYAECVTFGRKYGIIAHGVMTTTEFATIYIDSLVKAPADEYGRVLSYEGFTEMLVRVARKVSPVEHIPPEKKLKGLFQLMWLASASSSPRDLKITDVLKTDRINVTKLFLIHFEKHWKKDQYQNYVGSRVSGDEDTDSGDSFTRLQSSGDLGSSPPPSPKSKSTRRLSLCVQSPGKPKEDLKPAVSGRRFTMQT
;
A
#
# COMPACT_ATOMS: atom_id res chain seq x y z
N MET A 1 -67.21 9.88 -4.29
CA MET A 1 -68.11 10.93 -4.80
C MET A 1 -67.69 12.26 -4.21
N ALA A 2 -68.00 13.36 -4.91
CA ALA A 2 -67.56 14.75 -4.64
C ALA A 2 -66.06 15.03 -4.87
N GLU A 3 -65.79 16.20 -5.46
CA GLU A 3 -64.46 16.82 -5.63
C GLU A 3 -64.16 17.80 -4.47
N PRO A 4 -63.01 18.54 -4.48
CA PRO A 4 -63.04 19.83 -5.18
C PRO A 4 -61.74 20.29 -5.89
N HIS A 5 -61.94 20.94 -7.05
CA HIS A 5 -61.17 22.03 -7.68
C HIS A 5 -59.65 21.96 -7.95
N GLN A 6 -59.31 22.29 -9.21
CA GLN A 6 -57.96 22.61 -9.70
C GLN A 6 -57.62 24.12 -9.56
N VAL A 7 -56.32 24.45 -9.55
CA VAL A 7 -55.78 25.74 -10.02
C VAL A 7 -54.52 25.48 -10.89
N GLN A 8 -54.49 26.03 -12.11
CA GLN A 8 -53.30 26.04 -13.00
C GLN A 8 -52.55 27.37 -12.86
N PRO A 9 -51.22 27.44 -13.16
CA PRO A 9 -50.77 27.85 -14.50
C PRO A 9 -49.39 27.22 -14.91
N ARG A 10 -48.78 27.38 -16.10
CA ARG A 10 -49.17 27.85 -17.46
C ARG A 10 -48.17 27.23 -18.47
N THR A 11 -48.52 27.21 -19.76
CA THR A 11 -47.66 26.75 -20.87
C THR A 11 -46.78 27.89 -21.46
N GLU A 12 -45.75 27.52 -22.23
CA GLU A 12 -44.87 28.39 -23.04
C GLU A 12 -45.64 29.17 -24.14
N PRO A 13 -45.01 30.16 -24.85
CA PRO A 13 -44.18 29.83 -26.02
C PRO A 13 -43.00 30.81 -26.33
N ALA A 14 -42.16 30.44 -27.31
CA ALA A 14 -41.27 31.36 -28.07
C ALA A 14 -41.89 31.68 -29.45
N PRO A 15 -41.51 32.79 -30.15
CA PRO A 15 -40.33 32.77 -31.04
C PRO A 15 -39.62 34.13 -31.30
N SER A 16 -38.67 34.16 -32.25
CA SER A 16 -37.88 35.31 -32.79
C SER A 16 -38.58 35.99 -34.01
N PRO A 17 -37.94 36.73 -35.00
CA PRO A 17 -36.62 37.39 -35.14
C PRO A 17 -36.60 38.78 -35.89
N THR A 18 -35.45 39.49 -35.98
CA THR A 18 -35.02 40.35 -37.15
C THR A 18 -33.52 40.76 -37.06
N LYS A 19 -32.65 40.66 -38.10
CA LYS A 19 -32.29 41.60 -39.23
C LYS A 19 -31.70 42.97 -38.76
N ARG A 20 -30.70 43.64 -39.37
CA ARG A 20 -29.87 43.59 -40.63
C ARG A 20 -28.65 44.58 -40.44
N SER A 21 -27.58 44.79 -41.24
CA SER A 21 -26.76 44.06 -42.24
C SER A 21 -25.59 44.94 -42.78
N SER A 22 -24.62 44.37 -43.54
CA SER A 22 -23.57 45.01 -44.42
C SER A 22 -22.42 45.80 -43.73
N SER A 23 -21.22 45.99 -44.32
CA SER A 23 -20.77 45.90 -45.75
C SER A 23 -19.37 45.26 -45.97
N LYS A 24 -18.97 45.07 -47.25
CA LYS A 24 -17.66 44.53 -47.71
C LYS A 24 -16.67 45.66 -48.05
N ALA A 25 -15.35 45.38 -48.03
CA ALA A 25 -14.38 45.75 -49.08
C ALA A 25 -12.97 45.16 -48.80
N SER A 26 -12.07 45.19 -49.79
CA SER A 26 -10.73 44.58 -49.77
C SER A 26 -9.61 45.58 -50.11
N SER A 27 -8.40 45.36 -49.62
CA SER A 27 -7.17 45.85 -50.29
C SER A 27 -5.94 45.01 -49.93
N VAL A 28 -5.10 44.70 -50.93
CA VAL A 28 -3.76 44.12 -50.74
C VAL A 28 -2.72 45.22 -50.91
N VAL A 29 -1.79 45.37 -49.96
CA VAL A 29 -0.54 46.14 -50.18
C VAL A 29 0.64 45.35 -49.63
N SER A 30 1.63 45.11 -50.49
CA SER A 30 2.90 44.48 -50.13
C SER A 30 3.92 45.53 -49.68
N ARG A 31 4.73 45.23 -48.66
CA ARG A 31 6.04 45.86 -48.47
C ARG A 31 7.10 44.81 -48.16
N ARG A 32 8.28 45.01 -48.77
CA ARG A 32 9.36 44.03 -48.92
C ARG A 32 10.70 44.70 -48.64
N SER A 33 11.34 44.35 -47.53
CA SER A 33 12.78 44.48 -47.26
C SER A 33 13.12 43.42 -46.20
N SER A 34 13.87 42.34 -46.45
CA SER A 34 15.22 42.15 -47.01
C SER A 34 16.34 42.33 -45.98
N ARG A 35 16.94 41.19 -45.60
CA ARG A 35 18.32 40.99 -45.10
C ARG A 35 18.86 41.98 -44.04
N HIS A 36 19.16 41.45 -42.86
CA HIS A 36 20.55 41.09 -42.57
C HIS A 36 20.58 39.88 -41.62
N GLY A 37 21.62 39.06 -41.74
CA GLY A 37 21.90 38.01 -40.75
C GLY A 37 22.81 38.55 -39.65
N SER A 38 22.62 38.06 -38.43
CA SER A 38 23.62 38.15 -37.36
C SER A 38 23.63 36.81 -36.61
N VAL A 39 24.81 36.37 -36.17
CA VAL A 39 24.98 35.11 -35.45
C VAL A 39 24.52 35.32 -34.01
N GLY A 40 23.30 34.86 -33.70
CA GLY A 40 22.75 34.89 -32.34
C GLY A 40 23.34 33.77 -31.49
N ASP A 41 24.03 34.12 -30.41
CA ASP A 41 24.63 33.18 -29.48
C ASP A 41 23.55 32.30 -28.80
N PRO A 42 23.66 30.95 -28.84
CA PRO A 42 22.66 30.05 -28.26
C PRO A 42 22.58 30.09 -26.71
N THR A 43 23.50 30.77 -26.03
CA THR A 43 23.45 30.99 -24.58
C THR A 43 22.29 31.91 -24.18
N VAL A 44 22.07 33.00 -24.91
CA VAL A 44 21.09 34.06 -24.57
C VAL A 44 19.65 33.52 -24.56
N VAL A 45 19.33 32.58 -25.45
CA VAL A 45 18.01 31.93 -25.54
C VAL A 45 17.70 31.09 -24.28
N LYS A 46 18.73 30.52 -23.63
CA LYS A 46 18.59 29.70 -22.41
C LYS A 46 18.39 30.50 -21.12
N GLU A 47 18.77 31.79 -21.09
CA GLU A 47 18.56 32.63 -19.90
C GLU A 47 17.15 33.23 -19.87
N LEU A 48 16.63 33.67 -21.03
CA LEU A 48 15.29 34.24 -21.12
C LEU A 48 14.18 33.21 -20.86
N SER A 49 14.38 31.94 -21.23
CA SER A 49 13.39 30.88 -21.01
C SER A 49 13.13 30.54 -19.54
N LYS A 50 14.01 30.96 -18.61
CA LYS A 50 13.83 30.73 -17.15
C LYS A 50 12.94 31.76 -16.46
N LYS A 51 12.53 32.84 -17.15
CA LYS A 51 12.05 34.06 -16.47
C LYS A 51 10.54 34.11 -16.18
N TYR A 52 9.76 33.18 -16.74
CA TYR A 52 8.33 33.00 -16.45
C TYR A 52 7.91 31.53 -16.62
N GLU A 53 8.30 30.64 -15.70
CA GLU A 53 7.45 29.47 -15.44
C GLU A 53 6.18 29.98 -14.73
N SER A 54 5.01 29.77 -15.33
CA SER A 54 3.75 30.14 -14.70
C SER A 54 3.58 29.35 -13.40
N PRO A 55 3.13 29.96 -12.29
CA PRO A 55 2.75 29.23 -11.07
C PRO A 55 1.72 28.13 -11.34
N PHE A 56 0.89 28.29 -12.37
CA PHE A 56 -0.04 27.26 -12.84
C PHE A 56 0.67 26.07 -13.49
N ASP A 57 1.63 26.32 -14.40
CA ASP A 57 2.38 25.26 -15.09
C ASP A 57 3.30 24.50 -14.13
N ALA A 58 3.96 25.20 -13.21
CA ALA A 58 4.72 24.59 -12.12
C ALA A 58 3.81 23.72 -11.21
N SER A 59 2.60 24.20 -10.88
CA SER A 59 1.62 23.43 -10.11
C SER A 59 1.10 22.20 -10.87
N LEU A 60 0.88 22.32 -12.18
CA LEU A 60 0.45 21.24 -13.05
C LEU A 60 1.56 20.17 -13.22
N ALA A 61 2.81 20.60 -13.38
CA ALA A 61 3.97 19.72 -13.41
C ALA A 61 4.15 18.97 -12.07
N ALA A 62 4.00 19.67 -10.93
CA ALA A 62 4.02 19.05 -9.61
C ALA A 62 2.85 18.06 -9.43
N ALA A 63 1.64 18.38 -9.88
CA ALA A 63 0.49 17.48 -9.82
C ALA A 63 0.69 16.21 -10.67
N ARG A 64 1.26 16.35 -11.89
CA ARG A 64 1.65 15.22 -12.75
C ARG A 64 2.68 14.32 -12.06
N LYS A 65 3.75 14.91 -11.49
CA LYS A 65 4.79 14.16 -10.76
C LYS A 65 4.23 13.41 -9.55
N ARG A 66 3.34 14.03 -8.75
CA ARG A 66 2.64 13.34 -7.64
C ARG A 66 1.80 12.15 -8.15
N SER A 67 1.04 12.33 -9.24
CA SER A 67 0.23 11.25 -9.83
C SER A 67 1.10 10.08 -10.34
N GLN A 68 2.23 10.38 -10.99
CA GLN A 68 3.23 9.42 -11.45
C GLN A 68 3.86 8.65 -10.26
N GLN A 69 4.18 9.36 -9.17
CA GLN A 69 4.75 8.77 -7.95
C GLN A 69 3.74 7.90 -7.18
N GLU A 70 2.45 8.24 -7.16
CA GLU A 70 1.40 7.37 -6.59
C GLU A 70 1.18 6.12 -7.44
N LYS A 71 1.19 6.23 -8.79
CA LYS A 71 1.14 5.06 -9.67
C LYS A 71 2.36 4.13 -9.49
N LEU A 72 3.56 4.71 -9.35
CA LEU A 72 4.77 3.95 -9.03
C LEU A 72 4.69 3.27 -7.66
N TRP A 73 4.02 3.89 -6.67
CA TRP A 73 3.78 3.27 -5.37
C TRP A 73 2.81 2.09 -5.44
N GLU A 74 1.68 2.23 -6.16
CA GLU A 74 0.73 1.12 -6.31
C GLU A 74 1.36 -0.08 -7.03
N MET A 75 2.21 0.17 -8.03
CA MET A 75 3.04 -0.85 -8.66
C MET A 75 4.05 -1.45 -7.65
N PHE A 76 4.87 -0.63 -6.99
CA PHE A 76 5.86 -1.07 -5.99
C PHE A 76 5.22 -1.95 -4.90
N ALA A 77 4.09 -1.53 -4.32
CA ALA A 77 3.41 -2.28 -3.27
C ALA A 77 2.81 -3.60 -3.81
N THR A 78 2.32 -3.62 -5.06
CA THR A 78 1.87 -4.84 -5.72
C THR A 78 3.02 -5.85 -5.86
N TYR A 79 4.22 -5.42 -6.28
CA TYR A 79 5.39 -6.29 -6.35
C TYR A 79 6.03 -6.59 -4.97
N ALA A 80 5.93 -5.71 -3.98
CA ALA A 80 6.36 -5.99 -2.61
C ALA A 80 5.51 -7.10 -1.96
N LEU A 81 4.21 -7.14 -2.25
CA LEU A 81 3.29 -8.20 -1.83
C LEU A 81 3.52 -9.55 -2.54
N GLN A 82 4.12 -9.56 -3.74
CA GLN A 82 4.40 -10.82 -4.45
C GLN A 82 5.38 -11.71 -3.66
N LEU A 83 5.06 -13.00 -3.58
CA LEU A 83 5.85 -14.05 -2.90
C LEU A 83 6.03 -13.88 -1.37
N SER A 84 5.68 -12.74 -0.77
CA SER A 84 5.93 -12.48 0.66
C SER A 84 5.09 -11.32 1.22
N CYS A 85 4.11 -11.61 2.08
CA CYS A 85 3.37 -10.59 2.84
C CYS A 85 4.05 -10.22 4.19
N GLU A 86 5.36 -10.46 4.33
CA GLU A 86 6.14 -10.16 5.55
C GLU A 86 6.26 -8.65 5.83
N ASP A 87 6.42 -7.85 4.78
CA ASP A 87 6.57 -6.40 4.83
C ASP A 87 6.23 -5.82 3.45
N PRO A 88 5.00 -5.32 3.25
CA PRO A 88 4.57 -4.77 1.98
C PRO A 88 5.10 -3.34 1.71
N THR A 89 5.90 -2.77 2.64
CA THR A 89 6.56 -1.48 2.43
C THR A 89 8.02 -1.61 1.97
N ARG A 90 8.59 -2.83 1.97
CA ARG A 90 9.94 -3.11 1.47
C ARG A 90 9.97 -4.21 0.41
N MET A 91 10.31 -3.87 -0.84
CA MET A 91 10.32 -4.79 -1.99
C MET A 91 11.62 -5.61 -2.09
N ARG A 92 11.50 -6.95 -2.09
CA ARG A 92 12.64 -7.88 -2.30
C ARG A 92 13.28 -7.66 -3.67
N LEU A 93 14.61 -7.78 -3.78
CA LEU A 93 15.33 -7.56 -5.05
C LEU A 93 14.82 -8.45 -6.20
N ALA A 94 14.55 -9.74 -5.97
CA ALA A 94 13.97 -10.62 -6.99
C ALA A 94 12.64 -10.10 -7.57
N ASN A 95 11.86 -9.38 -6.77
CA ASN A 95 10.59 -8.80 -7.19
C ASN A 95 10.81 -7.52 -8.02
N VAL A 96 11.94 -6.81 -7.84
CA VAL A 96 12.38 -5.71 -8.72
C VAL A 96 12.76 -6.24 -10.10
N ILE A 97 13.56 -7.32 -10.14
CA ILE A 97 13.95 -7.99 -11.39
C ILE A 97 12.70 -8.43 -12.16
N LYS A 98 11.79 -9.13 -11.47
CA LYS A 98 10.52 -9.54 -12.06
C LYS A 98 9.69 -8.35 -12.53
N MET A 99 9.59 -7.26 -11.76
CA MET A 99 8.89 -6.05 -12.20
C MET A 99 9.48 -5.48 -13.50
N LEU A 100 10.80 -5.48 -13.67
CA LEU A 100 11.46 -5.02 -14.90
C LEU A 100 11.21 -5.97 -16.08
N GLN A 101 11.08 -7.28 -15.85
CA GLN A 101 10.70 -8.29 -16.85
C GLN A 101 9.21 -8.14 -17.25
N ASP A 102 8.30 -8.15 -16.27
CA ASP A 102 6.85 -7.99 -16.44
C ASP A 102 6.50 -6.65 -17.13
N CYS A 103 7.34 -5.61 -16.96
CA CYS A 103 7.20 -4.31 -17.63
C CYS A 103 7.97 -4.20 -18.97
N GLY A 104 8.62 -5.27 -19.46
CA GLY A 104 9.37 -5.26 -20.71
C GLY A 104 10.49 -4.21 -20.77
N VAL A 105 11.18 -3.99 -19.64
CA VAL A 105 12.39 -3.14 -19.53
C VAL A 105 13.66 -3.98 -19.72
N ILE A 106 13.61 -5.24 -19.30
CA ILE A 106 14.62 -6.28 -19.57
C ILE A 106 13.91 -7.54 -20.07
N ASP A 107 14.62 -8.40 -20.80
CA ASP A 107 14.01 -9.63 -21.32
C ASP A 107 13.67 -10.62 -20.19
N GLY A 108 12.46 -11.18 -20.26
CA GLY A 108 11.96 -12.25 -19.38
C GLY A 108 11.99 -13.64 -20.04
N SER A 109 12.53 -13.77 -21.26
CA SER A 109 12.65 -15.06 -21.96
C SER A 109 13.59 -16.04 -21.26
N SER A 110 13.45 -17.33 -21.56
CA SER A 110 14.33 -18.38 -21.03
C SER A 110 15.67 -18.51 -21.77
N THR A 111 16.08 -17.50 -22.55
CA THR A 111 17.35 -17.51 -23.31
C THR A 111 18.56 -17.32 -22.41
N GLU A 112 19.76 -17.72 -22.86
CA GLU A 112 20.99 -17.46 -22.11
C GLU A 112 21.38 -15.98 -22.10
N GLU A 113 20.97 -15.21 -23.10
CA GLU A 113 21.16 -13.75 -23.14
C GLU A 113 20.28 -13.05 -22.09
N ALA A 114 18.99 -13.38 -22.00
CA ALA A 114 18.12 -12.89 -20.93
C ALA A 114 18.64 -13.26 -19.53
N LYS A 115 19.11 -14.50 -19.33
CA LYS A 115 19.74 -14.95 -18.07
C LYS A 115 21.07 -14.24 -17.77
N LEU A 116 21.78 -13.72 -18.77
CA LEU A 116 22.98 -12.91 -18.58
C LEU A 116 22.60 -11.50 -18.14
N ILE A 117 21.64 -10.87 -18.83
CA ILE A 117 21.08 -9.55 -18.48
C ILE A 117 20.49 -9.58 -17.07
N GLU A 118 19.74 -10.62 -16.70
CA GLU A 118 19.18 -10.79 -15.34
C GLU A 118 20.29 -10.77 -14.28
N LYS A 119 21.41 -11.48 -14.51
CA LYS A 119 22.57 -11.51 -13.61
C LYS A 119 23.27 -10.16 -13.54
N GLU A 120 23.45 -9.46 -14.67
CA GLU A 120 24.07 -8.13 -14.70
C GLU A 120 23.22 -7.12 -13.91
N VAL A 121 21.89 -7.10 -14.11
CA VAL A 121 20.96 -6.24 -13.37
C VAL A 121 20.93 -6.61 -11.89
N LEU A 122 20.97 -7.90 -11.54
CA LEU A 122 21.05 -8.36 -10.15
C LEU A 122 22.36 -7.90 -9.45
N ILE A 123 23.49 -7.93 -10.17
CA ILE A 123 24.79 -7.43 -9.69
C ILE A 123 24.73 -5.92 -9.48
N VAL A 124 24.19 -5.16 -10.45
CA VAL A 124 24.01 -3.71 -10.39
C VAL A 124 23.16 -3.31 -9.18
N CYS A 125 21.99 -3.92 -8.99
CA CYS A 125 21.14 -3.66 -7.83
C CYS A 125 21.83 -4.05 -6.51
N GLY A 126 22.55 -5.17 -6.48
CA GLY A 126 23.28 -5.62 -5.30
C GLY A 126 24.46 -4.72 -4.94
N ALA A 127 25.09 -4.06 -5.92
CA ALA A 127 26.09 -3.02 -5.70
C ALA A 127 25.44 -1.70 -5.22
N PHE A 128 24.36 -1.27 -5.86
CA PHE A 128 23.57 -0.11 -5.46
C PHE A 128 23.15 -0.19 -3.99
N MET A 129 22.52 -1.29 -3.57
CA MET A 129 22.09 -1.50 -2.17
C MET A 129 23.25 -1.40 -1.18
N LYS A 130 24.39 -2.06 -1.45
CA LYS A 130 25.61 -1.97 -0.60
C LYS A 130 26.15 -0.55 -0.46
N SER A 131 25.89 0.32 -1.43
CA SER A 131 26.33 1.73 -1.41
C SER A 131 25.29 2.70 -0.82
N HIS A 132 24.04 2.26 -0.62
CA HIS A 132 22.95 3.16 -0.24
C HIS A 132 22.86 3.30 1.29
N PRO A 133 22.87 4.51 1.86
CA PRO A 133 22.99 4.72 3.30
C PRO A 133 21.83 4.18 4.16
N ASN A 134 20.71 3.77 3.54
CA ASN A 134 19.51 3.31 4.22
C ASN A 134 19.47 1.78 4.48
N ASP A 135 20.32 0.96 3.85
CA ASP A 135 20.33 -0.51 4.07
C ASP A 135 21.26 -0.91 5.24
N ARG A 136 21.20 -0.18 6.36
CA ARG A 136 21.94 -0.48 7.59
C ARG A 136 21.45 -1.76 8.28
N ASP A 137 20.21 -2.19 7.98
CA ASP A 137 19.63 -3.42 8.51
C ASP A 137 20.17 -4.70 7.83
N GLY A 138 20.93 -4.57 6.72
CA GLY A 138 21.38 -5.70 5.91
C GLY A 138 20.22 -6.48 5.24
N THR A 139 19.05 -5.85 5.12
CA THR A 139 17.84 -6.48 4.58
C THR A 139 17.86 -6.43 3.07
N LYS A 140 17.73 -7.58 2.39
CA LYS A 140 17.69 -7.65 0.92
C LYS A 140 16.36 -7.15 0.31
N LYS A 141 15.83 -6.04 0.82
CA LYS A 141 14.55 -5.41 0.47
C LYS A 141 14.72 -3.88 0.39
N LEU A 142 14.34 -3.28 -0.74
CA LEU A 142 14.37 -1.83 -0.96
C LEU A 142 13.14 -1.16 -0.32
N SER A 143 13.32 -0.01 0.32
CA SER A 143 12.23 0.94 0.58
C SER A 143 11.78 1.64 -0.71
N PHE A 144 10.74 2.48 -0.64
CA PHE A 144 10.22 3.16 -1.83
C PHE A 144 11.19 4.24 -2.36
N SER A 145 11.85 5.00 -1.49
CA SER A 145 12.89 5.97 -1.92
C SER A 145 14.09 5.27 -2.53
N ALA A 146 14.54 4.15 -1.94
CA ALA A 146 15.62 3.34 -2.49
C ALA A 146 15.25 2.75 -3.86
N PHE A 147 13.99 2.37 -4.07
CA PHE A 147 13.46 1.95 -5.38
C PHE A 147 13.43 3.10 -6.40
N LEU A 148 12.92 4.29 -6.04
CA LEU A 148 12.95 5.46 -6.93
C LEU A 148 14.39 5.88 -7.29
N ALA A 149 15.29 5.84 -6.31
CA ALA A 149 16.72 6.11 -6.50
C ALA A 149 17.40 5.06 -7.39
N LEU A 150 16.98 3.79 -7.31
CA LEU A 150 17.45 2.72 -8.21
C LEU A 150 16.95 2.93 -9.65
N LEU A 151 15.70 3.35 -9.86
CA LEU A 151 15.20 3.72 -11.20
C LEU A 151 16.00 4.90 -11.79
N ASN A 152 16.33 5.92 -10.98
CA ASN A 152 17.21 7.03 -11.37
C ASN A 152 18.66 6.56 -11.63
N HIS A 153 19.14 5.54 -10.91
CA HIS A 153 20.44 4.92 -11.18
C HIS A 153 20.46 4.22 -12.54
N PHE A 154 19.45 3.40 -12.87
CA PHE A 154 19.31 2.80 -14.21
C PHE A 154 19.24 3.85 -15.31
N ALA A 155 18.44 4.90 -15.12
CA ALA A 155 18.35 6.02 -16.07
C ALA A 155 19.71 6.65 -16.38
N ARG A 156 20.58 6.82 -15.38
CA ARG A 156 21.96 7.32 -15.54
C ARG A 156 22.91 6.32 -16.24
N MET A 157 22.62 5.02 -16.18
CA MET A 157 23.42 3.98 -16.84
C MET A 157 22.97 3.66 -18.27
N SER A 158 21.82 4.18 -18.71
CA SER A 158 21.33 4.07 -20.09
C SER A 158 22.29 4.66 -21.15
N GLY A 159 23.11 5.64 -20.75
CA GLY A 159 23.95 6.39 -21.68
C GLY A 159 23.21 7.51 -22.43
N ASP A 160 21.96 7.83 -22.09
CA ASP A 160 21.31 9.07 -22.52
C ASP A 160 22.08 10.29 -21.96
N GLN A 161 22.20 11.36 -22.77
CA GLN A 161 22.73 12.66 -22.35
C GLN A 161 21.83 13.37 -21.33
N ASP A 162 20.53 13.06 -21.30
CA ASP A 162 19.59 13.55 -20.28
C ASP A 162 19.03 12.38 -19.44
N ALA A 163 19.64 12.16 -18.28
CA ALA A 163 19.18 11.17 -17.32
C ALA A 163 17.77 11.44 -16.76
N THR A 164 17.26 12.68 -16.85
CA THR A 164 15.89 13.05 -16.46
C THR A 164 14.90 12.47 -17.48
N ARG A 165 15.16 12.68 -18.76
CA ARG A 165 14.40 12.07 -19.87
C ARG A 165 14.45 10.55 -19.81
N ALA A 166 15.62 9.96 -19.59
CA ALA A 166 15.75 8.51 -19.45
C ALA A 166 14.93 7.97 -18.26
N TYR A 167 14.91 8.67 -17.14
CA TYR A 167 14.09 8.32 -15.97
C TYR A 167 12.59 8.42 -16.26
N ASP A 168 12.13 9.52 -16.84
CA ASP A 168 10.71 9.70 -17.21
C ASP A 168 10.27 8.69 -18.28
N SER A 169 11.16 8.27 -19.18
CA SER A 169 10.90 7.21 -20.15
C SER A 169 10.81 5.83 -19.48
N LEU A 170 11.78 5.46 -18.64
CA LEU A 170 11.76 4.22 -17.85
C LEU A 170 10.49 4.12 -16.99
N VAL A 171 10.12 5.18 -16.28
CA VAL A 171 8.91 5.23 -15.47
C VAL A 171 7.65 5.12 -16.35
N ARG A 172 7.61 5.77 -17.52
CA ARG A 172 6.50 5.61 -18.47
C ARG A 172 6.34 4.15 -18.90
N THR A 173 7.42 3.52 -19.37
CA THR A 173 7.44 2.11 -19.78
C THR A 173 6.91 1.19 -18.67
N CYS A 174 7.39 1.35 -17.43
CA CYS A 174 6.89 0.59 -16.29
C CYS A 174 5.39 0.81 -16.02
N LEU A 175 4.90 2.04 -16.09
CA LEU A 175 3.49 2.36 -15.80
C LEU A 175 2.52 2.01 -16.93
N GLU A 176 2.99 1.92 -18.17
CA GLU A 176 2.18 1.58 -19.35
C GLU A 176 2.18 0.06 -19.64
N LYS A 177 3.32 -0.62 -19.47
CA LYS A 177 3.44 -2.07 -19.74
C LYS A 177 3.09 -2.96 -18.53
N GLN A 178 2.77 -2.42 -17.35
CA GLN A 178 2.42 -3.23 -16.17
C GLN A 178 1.25 -4.19 -16.46
N PRO A 179 1.36 -5.50 -16.16
CA PRO A 179 0.41 -6.50 -16.64
C PRO A 179 -0.99 -6.40 -16.00
N LYS A 180 -1.10 -5.82 -14.80
CA LYS A 180 -2.39 -5.47 -14.18
C LYS A 180 -2.23 -4.38 -13.12
N PRO A 181 -2.74 -3.15 -13.33
CA PRO A 181 -2.74 -2.12 -12.30
C PRO A 181 -3.67 -2.52 -11.14
N ARG A 182 -3.22 -2.28 -9.90
CA ARG A 182 -4.03 -2.47 -8.69
C ARG A 182 -5.12 -1.40 -8.59
N VAL A 183 -6.35 -1.83 -8.29
CA VAL A 183 -7.49 -0.93 -8.04
C VAL A 183 -7.77 -0.89 -6.53
N ARG A 184 -7.33 0.19 -5.87
CA ARG A 184 -7.66 0.49 -4.46
C ARG A 184 -9.16 0.80 -4.32
N VAL A 185 -9.86 0.07 -3.46
CA VAL A 185 -11.32 0.25 -3.29
C VAL A 185 -11.61 1.57 -2.57
N ALA A 186 -12.58 2.34 -3.06
CA ALA A 186 -13.04 3.55 -2.39
C ALA A 186 -14.02 3.20 -1.25
N ILE A 187 -13.81 3.82 -0.07
CA ILE A 187 -14.61 3.60 1.14
C ILE A 187 -15.10 4.91 1.78
N ALA A 188 -15.05 6.04 1.06
CA ALA A 188 -15.41 7.35 1.61
C ALA A 188 -16.88 7.40 2.12
N LYS A 189 -17.79 6.71 1.42
CA LYS A 189 -19.18 6.49 1.85
C LYS A 189 -19.23 5.64 3.13
N ASP A 190 -18.58 4.48 3.12
CA ASP A 190 -18.50 3.56 4.26
C ASP A 190 -17.97 4.26 5.53
N LEU A 191 -16.98 5.15 5.38
CA LEU A 191 -16.43 5.98 6.45
C LEU A 191 -17.41 7.02 6.98
N GLN A 192 -18.13 7.71 6.08
CA GLN A 192 -19.15 8.69 6.45
C GLN A 192 -20.28 8.03 7.26
N GLU A 193 -20.69 6.81 6.87
CA GLU A 193 -21.70 6.02 7.59
C GLU A 193 -21.16 5.48 8.92
N CYS A 194 -19.93 4.96 8.95
CA CYS A 194 -19.26 4.51 10.17
C CYS A 194 -18.92 5.63 11.17
N LYS A 195 -18.97 6.91 10.78
CA LYS A 195 -18.47 8.05 11.57
C LYS A 195 -19.01 8.09 13.00
N LYS A 196 -20.30 7.81 13.20
CA LYS A 196 -20.92 7.78 14.54
C LYS A 196 -20.33 6.69 15.43
N VAL A 197 -20.12 5.49 14.88
CA VAL A 197 -19.54 4.34 15.59
C VAL A 197 -18.06 4.60 15.90
N LEU A 198 -17.31 5.17 14.96
CA LEU A 198 -15.91 5.57 15.19
C LEU A 198 -15.81 6.62 16.32
N GLN A 199 -16.62 7.69 16.28
CA GLN A 199 -16.66 8.71 17.33
C GLN A 199 -17.05 8.13 18.71
N GLN A 200 -17.94 7.14 18.75
CA GLN A 200 -18.31 6.45 19.99
C GLN A 200 -17.19 5.57 20.56
N PHE A 201 -16.21 5.16 19.75
CA PHE A 201 -15.08 4.30 20.13
C PHE A 201 -13.73 5.05 20.07
N GLU A 202 -13.74 6.37 19.92
CA GLU A 202 -12.53 7.21 19.74
C GLU A 202 -11.51 7.03 20.87
N GLU A 203 -11.96 7.00 22.13
CA GLU A 203 -11.07 6.79 23.28
C GLU A 203 -10.36 5.41 23.26
N PRO A 204 -11.05 4.25 23.25
CA PRO A 204 -10.35 2.97 23.21
C PRO A 204 -9.53 2.79 21.92
N LEU A 205 -10.01 3.23 20.76
CA LEU A 205 -9.29 3.06 19.49
C LEU A 205 -8.03 3.92 19.42
N SER A 206 -8.07 5.18 19.85
CA SER A 206 -6.88 6.04 19.89
C SER A 206 -5.85 5.52 20.91
N LYS A 207 -6.27 5.02 22.08
CA LYS A 207 -5.37 4.39 23.06
C LYS A 207 -4.75 3.09 22.53
N MET A 208 -5.52 2.25 21.84
CA MET A 208 -5.01 1.05 21.16
C MET A 208 -4.01 1.41 20.06
N PHE A 209 -4.32 2.40 19.23
CA PHE A 209 -3.42 2.91 18.20
C PHE A 209 -2.10 3.43 18.79
N LEU A 210 -2.17 4.35 19.76
CA LEU A 210 -1.00 4.97 20.39
C LEU A 210 -0.07 3.94 21.06
N TYR A 211 -0.62 2.86 21.62
CA TYR A 211 0.17 1.76 22.17
C TYR A 211 1.05 1.07 21.10
N TYR A 212 0.48 0.72 19.94
CA TYR A 212 1.25 0.12 18.83
C TYR A 212 2.13 1.15 18.10
N ALA A 213 1.72 2.42 18.08
CA ALA A 213 2.53 3.51 17.54
C ALA A 213 3.78 3.78 18.39
N GLY A 214 3.66 3.73 19.72
CA GLY A 214 4.81 3.85 20.63
C GLY A 214 5.85 2.72 20.43
N ILE A 215 5.41 1.50 20.09
CA ILE A 215 6.32 0.40 19.72
C ILE A 215 7.03 0.69 18.39
N SER A 216 6.34 1.31 17.43
CA SER A 216 6.90 1.71 16.14
C SER A 216 7.95 2.82 16.31
N LEU A 217 7.62 3.84 17.11
CA LEU A 217 8.53 4.94 17.45
C LEU A 217 9.78 4.44 18.21
N ALA A 218 9.61 3.59 19.23
CA ALA A 218 10.72 3.00 20.00
C ALA A 218 11.58 1.99 19.21
N LYS A 219 11.22 1.68 17.96
CA LYS A 219 12.10 1.05 16.96
C LYS A 219 12.82 2.11 16.12
N LEU A 220 12.09 3.11 15.61
CA LEU A 220 12.65 4.21 14.82
C LEU A 220 13.74 4.97 15.60
N GLU A 221 13.53 5.27 16.87
CA GLU A 221 14.50 5.91 17.78
C GLU A 221 15.85 5.19 17.84
N LYS A 222 15.89 3.87 17.62
CA LYS A 222 17.11 3.06 17.66
C LYS A 222 17.86 3.00 16.33
N ILE A 223 17.19 3.39 15.24
CA ILE A 223 17.70 3.35 13.87
C ILE A 223 18.08 4.77 13.42
N ASP A 224 17.20 5.74 13.65
CA ASP A 224 17.41 7.16 13.43
C ASP A 224 16.71 7.99 14.54
N PRO A 225 17.45 8.41 15.59
CA PRO A 225 16.93 9.26 16.65
C PRO A 225 16.45 10.65 16.18
N LYS A 226 16.97 11.17 15.05
CA LYS A 226 16.59 12.50 14.55
C LYS A 226 15.27 12.44 13.81
N MET A 227 15.08 11.43 12.97
CA MET A 227 13.78 11.21 12.30
C MET A 227 12.69 10.84 13.30
N ALA A 228 13.01 10.11 14.38
CA ALA A 228 12.05 9.81 15.45
C ALA A 228 11.47 11.09 16.11
N GLN A 229 12.31 12.11 16.37
CA GLN A 229 11.88 13.40 16.95
C GLN A 229 10.93 14.20 16.03
N LEU A 230 10.93 13.94 14.73
CA LEU A 230 10.10 14.61 13.73
C LEU A 230 8.91 13.75 13.26
N SER A 231 8.84 12.48 13.67
CA SER A 231 7.86 11.53 13.15
C SER A 231 6.53 11.62 13.91
N PRO A 232 5.38 11.81 13.23
CA PRO A 232 4.08 11.76 13.90
C PRO A 232 3.78 10.33 14.41
N PRO A 233 2.93 10.18 15.44
CA PRO A 233 2.53 8.86 15.94
C PRO A 233 1.92 8.00 14.83
N HIS A 234 2.57 6.88 14.52
CA HIS A 234 2.22 6.01 13.40
C HIS A 234 2.44 4.53 13.72
N MET A 235 1.70 3.64 13.06
CA MET A 235 1.83 2.20 13.23
C MET A 235 2.57 1.54 12.06
N GLY A 236 3.70 0.90 12.36
CA GLY A 236 4.44 0.06 11.42
C GLY A 236 3.66 -1.22 11.06
N TYR A 237 3.98 -1.84 9.92
CA TYR A 237 3.26 -3.02 9.46
C TYR A 237 3.37 -4.22 10.42
N ALA A 238 4.54 -4.45 11.02
CA ALA A 238 4.75 -5.54 11.98
C ALA A 238 3.89 -5.38 13.25
N GLU A 239 3.78 -4.15 13.74
CA GLU A 239 2.90 -3.75 14.84
C GLU A 239 1.43 -3.93 14.45
N CYS A 240 1.07 -3.58 13.22
CA CYS A 240 -0.27 -3.73 12.68
C CYS A 240 -0.70 -5.20 12.51
N VAL A 241 0.22 -6.08 12.08
CA VAL A 241 0.00 -7.54 12.07
C VAL A 241 -0.09 -8.10 13.50
N THR A 242 0.67 -7.55 14.44
CA THR A 242 0.59 -7.93 15.86
C THR A 242 -0.76 -7.55 16.46
N PHE A 243 -1.26 -6.35 16.16
CA PHE A 243 -2.62 -5.91 16.44
C PHE A 243 -3.65 -6.87 15.82
N GLY A 244 -3.57 -7.11 14.51
CA GLY A 244 -4.51 -7.96 13.78
C GLY A 244 -4.58 -9.39 14.31
N ARG A 245 -3.46 -9.96 14.76
CA ARG A 245 -3.43 -11.26 15.45
C ARG A 245 -4.03 -11.19 16.86
N LYS A 246 -3.65 -10.20 17.66
CA LYS A 246 -4.12 -10.06 19.06
C LYS A 246 -5.64 -9.87 19.17
N TYR A 247 -6.24 -9.18 18.21
CA TYR A 247 -7.68 -8.92 18.15
C TYR A 247 -8.43 -9.85 17.16
N GLY A 248 -7.86 -11.01 16.82
CA GLY A 248 -8.56 -12.07 16.09
C GLY A 248 -8.80 -11.84 14.59
N ILE A 249 -8.43 -10.68 14.05
CA ILE A 249 -8.63 -10.30 12.63
C ILE A 249 -7.83 -11.22 11.70
N ILE A 250 -6.58 -11.53 12.07
CA ILE A 250 -5.67 -12.42 11.34
C ILE A 250 -5.57 -13.77 12.08
N ALA A 251 -6.72 -14.33 12.43
CA ALA A 251 -6.84 -15.61 13.13
C ALA A 251 -8.10 -16.37 12.67
N HIS A 252 -8.20 -17.66 13.00
CA HIS A 252 -9.41 -18.50 12.88
C HIS A 252 -10.12 -18.45 11.50
N GLY A 253 -9.41 -18.17 10.41
CA GLY A 253 -9.96 -18.09 9.05
C GLY A 253 -10.69 -16.78 8.71
N VAL A 254 -10.72 -15.79 9.62
CA VAL A 254 -11.41 -14.50 9.42
C VAL A 254 -10.81 -13.70 8.26
N MET A 255 -9.47 -13.70 8.14
CA MET A 255 -8.75 -13.06 7.04
C MET A 255 -7.34 -13.66 6.90
N THR A 256 -6.83 -13.79 5.69
CA THR A 256 -5.42 -14.15 5.46
C THR A 256 -4.49 -12.97 5.73
N THR A 257 -3.22 -13.25 6.08
CA THR A 257 -2.21 -12.19 6.24
C THR A 257 -2.00 -11.38 4.95
N THR A 258 -2.16 -11.98 3.77
CA THR A 258 -2.03 -11.31 2.47
C THR A 258 -3.17 -10.33 2.19
N GLU A 259 -4.41 -10.68 2.53
CA GLU A 259 -5.54 -9.76 2.44
C GLU A 259 -5.41 -8.60 3.45
N PHE A 260 -4.97 -8.90 4.68
CA PHE A 260 -4.69 -7.87 5.68
C PHE A 260 -3.55 -6.94 5.25
N ALA A 261 -2.48 -7.47 4.64
CA ALA A 261 -1.38 -6.69 4.06
C ALA A 261 -1.86 -5.77 2.92
N THR A 262 -2.76 -6.28 2.08
CA THR A 262 -3.40 -5.48 1.01
C THR A 262 -4.20 -4.34 1.62
N ILE A 263 -5.05 -4.63 2.62
CA ILE A 263 -5.86 -3.65 3.36
C ILE A 263 -4.99 -2.60 4.08
N TYR A 264 -3.87 -3.01 4.70
CA TYR A 264 -2.92 -2.10 5.33
C TYR A 264 -2.39 -1.06 4.34
N ILE A 265 -1.87 -1.48 3.18
CA ILE A 265 -1.41 -0.53 2.15
C ILE A 265 -2.57 0.32 1.61
N ASP A 266 -3.75 -0.28 1.44
CA ASP A 266 -5.00 0.40 1.06
C ASP A 266 -5.44 1.47 2.09
N SER A 267 -4.83 1.53 3.28
CA SER A 267 -5.12 2.48 4.36
C SER A 267 -3.98 3.47 4.65
N LEU A 268 -2.88 3.41 3.90
CA LEU A 268 -1.79 4.38 4.03
C LEU A 268 -2.13 5.73 3.36
N VAL A 269 -1.47 6.78 3.87
CA VAL A 269 -1.54 8.16 3.38
C VAL A 269 -1.16 8.23 1.90
N LYS A 270 -1.97 8.96 1.13
CA LYS A 270 -1.73 9.22 -0.31
C LYS A 270 -0.82 10.42 -0.49
N ALA A 271 0.10 10.35 -1.44
CA ALA A 271 1.05 11.40 -1.81
C ALA A 271 1.67 12.16 -0.61
N PRO A 272 2.25 11.45 0.38
CA PRO A 272 2.87 12.09 1.54
C PRO A 272 4.08 12.95 1.12
N ALA A 273 4.40 13.96 1.94
CA ALA A 273 5.49 14.90 1.67
C ALA A 273 6.88 14.25 1.64
N ASP A 274 7.05 13.15 2.38
CA ASP A 274 8.26 12.36 2.50
C ASP A 274 7.94 10.85 2.59
N GLU A 275 8.97 10.00 2.55
CA GLU A 275 8.80 8.53 2.60
C GLU A 275 8.23 8.03 3.94
N TYR A 276 8.66 8.61 5.06
CA TYR A 276 8.22 8.23 6.41
C TYR A 276 6.81 8.76 6.70
N GLY A 277 6.29 9.69 5.90
CA GLY A 277 4.89 10.05 5.84
C GLY A 277 3.97 8.96 5.27
N ARG A 278 4.48 7.92 4.56
CA ARG A 278 3.64 6.80 4.07
C ARG A 278 3.45 5.69 5.11
N VAL A 279 3.00 6.09 6.29
CA VAL A 279 2.77 5.23 7.46
C VAL A 279 1.29 5.22 7.85
N LEU A 280 0.89 4.26 8.69
CA LEU A 280 -0.49 4.17 9.17
C LEU A 280 -0.70 5.19 10.30
N SER A 281 -1.26 6.34 9.97
CA SER A 281 -1.75 7.34 10.95
C SER A 281 -2.98 6.83 11.70
N TYR A 282 -3.46 7.56 12.71
CA TYR A 282 -4.70 7.19 13.40
C TYR A 282 -5.91 7.20 12.45
N GLU A 283 -6.00 8.21 11.57
CA GLU A 283 -7.03 8.27 10.52
C GLU A 283 -6.94 7.03 9.61
N GLY A 284 -5.74 6.69 9.13
CA GLY A 284 -5.49 5.47 8.35
C GLY A 284 -5.84 4.18 9.09
N PHE A 285 -5.61 4.12 10.41
CA PHE A 285 -6.02 3.00 11.25
C PHE A 285 -7.55 2.88 11.32
N THR A 286 -8.29 3.99 11.42
CA THR A 286 -9.77 3.95 11.32
C THR A 286 -10.27 3.59 9.91
N GLU A 287 -9.62 4.06 8.83
CA GLU A 287 -9.87 3.56 7.46
C GLU A 287 -9.70 2.04 7.40
N MET A 288 -8.59 1.53 7.95
CA MET A 288 -8.25 0.11 7.94
C MET A 288 -9.32 -0.73 8.65
N LEU A 289 -9.83 -0.28 9.80
CA LEU A 289 -10.91 -0.99 10.50
C LEU A 289 -12.20 -1.04 9.67
N VAL A 290 -12.54 0.03 8.94
CA VAL A 290 -13.70 0.01 8.01
C VAL A 290 -13.46 -0.92 6.82
N ARG A 291 -12.25 -0.96 6.24
CA ARG A 291 -11.89 -1.93 5.19
C ARG A 291 -11.96 -3.37 5.68
N VAL A 292 -11.43 -3.64 6.88
CA VAL A 292 -11.52 -4.97 7.52
C VAL A 292 -12.97 -5.35 7.74
N ALA A 293 -13.80 -4.47 8.30
CA ALA A 293 -15.22 -4.74 8.54
C ALA A 293 -15.98 -5.09 7.25
N ARG A 294 -15.76 -4.33 6.17
CA ARG A 294 -16.33 -4.60 4.84
C ARG A 294 -15.82 -5.90 4.21
N LYS A 295 -14.58 -6.31 4.48
CA LYS A 295 -13.99 -7.56 3.97
C LYS A 295 -14.46 -8.80 4.75
N VAL A 296 -14.58 -8.69 6.07
CA VAL A 296 -15.02 -9.77 6.98
C VAL A 296 -16.54 -10.00 6.87
N SER A 297 -17.32 -8.94 6.65
CA SER A 297 -18.75 -9.05 6.31
C SER A 297 -18.96 -8.62 4.84
N PRO A 298 -18.78 -9.52 3.86
CA PRO A 298 -18.94 -9.18 2.44
C PRO A 298 -20.40 -8.92 2.04
N VAL A 299 -21.37 -9.36 2.85
CA VAL A 299 -22.82 -9.28 2.59
C VAL A 299 -23.27 -7.84 2.33
N GLU A 300 -23.73 -7.51 1.12
CA GLU A 300 -23.91 -6.11 0.70
C GLU A 300 -25.06 -5.39 1.41
N HIS A 301 -26.14 -6.09 1.78
CA HIS A 301 -27.32 -5.49 2.41
C HIS A 301 -27.12 -5.09 3.89
N ILE A 302 -25.97 -5.42 4.52
CA ILE A 302 -25.67 -5.02 5.90
C ILE A 302 -25.03 -3.61 5.89
N PRO A 303 -25.58 -2.61 6.58
CA PRO A 303 -24.98 -1.28 6.66
C PRO A 303 -23.52 -1.30 7.20
N PRO A 304 -22.60 -0.50 6.64
CA PRO A 304 -21.21 -0.39 7.09
C PRO A 304 -21.05 -0.20 8.60
N GLU A 305 -21.91 0.60 9.24
CA GLU A 305 -21.90 0.77 10.71
C GLU A 305 -22.15 -0.55 11.47
N LYS A 306 -23.07 -1.40 11.00
CA LYS A 306 -23.31 -2.73 11.58
C LYS A 306 -22.15 -3.68 11.32
N LYS A 307 -21.52 -3.60 10.13
CA LYS A 307 -20.28 -4.36 9.83
C LYS A 307 -19.15 -3.98 10.78
N LEU A 308 -18.98 -2.69 11.07
CA LEU A 308 -17.96 -2.20 12.01
C LEU A 308 -18.25 -2.63 13.45
N LYS A 309 -19.51 -2.57 13.92
CA LYS A 309 -19.91 -3.17 15.20
C LYS A 309 -19.64 -4.68 15.25
N GLY A 310 -19.88 -5.40 14.15
CA GLY A 310 -19.54 -6.82 14.00
C GLY A 310 -18.04 -7.11 14.09
N LEU A 311 -17.20 -6.28 13.47
CA LEU A 311 -15.76 -6.35 13.66
C LEU A 311 -15.37 -6.14 15.12
N PHE A 312 -15.94 -5.14 15.79
CA PHE A 312 -15.64 -4.89 17.22
C PHE A 312 -16.13 -6.04 18.12
N GLN A 313 -17.25 -6.69 17.78
CA GLN A 313 -17.71 -7.90 18.48
C GLN A 313 -16.73 -9.08 18.30
N LEU A 314 -16.19 -9.30 17.09
CA LEU A 314 -15.15 -10.31 16.84
C LEU A 314 -13.85 -9.99 17.62
N MET A 315 -13.42 -8.73 17.60
CA MET A 315 -12.26 -8.26 18.36
C MET A 315 -12.43 -8.44 19.88
N TRP A 316 -13.66 -8.22 20.38
CA TRP A 316 -14.03 -8.45 21.78
C TRP A 316 -13.98 -9.94 22.13
N LEU A 317 -14.63 -10.79 21.32
CA LEU A 317 -14.67 -12.25 21.51
C LEU A 317 -13.26 -12.85 21.56
N ALA A 318 -12.42 -12.55 20.57
CA ALA A 318 -11.03 -13.04 20.52
C ALA A 318 -10.19 -12.52 21.70
N SER A 319 -10.41 -11.27 22.13
CA SER A 319 -9.70 -10.69 23.28
C SER A 319 -10.13 -11.35 24.59
N ALA A 320 -11.44 -11.54 24.80
CA ALA A 320 -12.02 -12.16 25.99
C ALA A 320 -11.63 -13.64 26.10
N SER A 321 -11.67 -14.42 25.01
CA SER A 321 -11.22 -15.82 24.99
C SER A 321 -9.71 -15.98 25.22
N SER A 322 -8.91 -14.94 24.92
CA SER A 322 -7.47 -14.90 25.19
C SER A 322 -7.12 -14.37 26.60
N SER A 323 -8.12 -14.05 27.43
CA SER A 323 -7.93 -13.64 28.81
C SER A 323 -8.02 -14.86 29.73
N PRO A 324 -7.14 -14.99 30.75
CA PRO A 324 -7.38 -15.94 31.84
C PRO A 324 -8.75 -15.68 32.45
N ARG A 325 -9.55 -16.73 32.68
CA ARG A 325 -10.91 -16.63 33.25
C ARG A 325 -10.88 -16.36 34.76
N ASP A 326 -10.28 -15.24 35.16
CA ASP A 326 -10.42 -14.69 36.51
C ASP A 326 -10.08 -13.18 36.52
N LEU A 327 -11.08 -12.35 36.20
CA LEU A 327 -11.01 -10.90 36.37
C LEU A 327 -11.80 -10.47 37.61
N LYS A 328 -11.33 -10.88 38.79
CA LYS A 328 -11.49 -10.02 39.98
C LYS A 328 -10.80 -8.70 39.67
N ILE A 329 -11.54 -7.58 39.69
CA ILE A 329 -11.07 -6.28 39.19
C ILE A 329 -10.21 -5.57 40.27
N THR A 330 -9.22 -6.27 40.79
CA THR A 330 -8.23 -5.80 41.76
C THR A 330 -6.89 -6.46 41.50
N ASP A 331 -6.17 -5.99 40.49
CA ASP A 331 -4.74 -5.74 40.67
C ASP A 331 -4.22 -4.66 39.71
N VAL A 332 -3.19 -3.95 40.16
CA VAL A 332 -2.58 -2.79 39.49
C VAL A 332 -1.07 -3.06 39.36
N LEU A 333 -0.38 -2.34 38.46
CA LEU A 333 1.09 -2.41 38.23
C LEU A 333 1.58 -3.54 37.30
N LYS A 334 1.28 -3.37 36.00
CA LYS A 334 2.11 -3.71 34.81
C LYS A 334 1.38 -3.20 33.55
N THR A 335 1.13 -1.89 33.52
CA THR A 335 -0.23 -1.38 33.32
C THR A 335 -0.54 -0.70 31.97
N ASP A 336 0.20 -0.97 30.90
CA ASP A 336 -0.16 -0.48 29.55
C ASP A 336 -0.81 -1.56 28.67
N ARG A 337 -0.10 -2.68 28.44
CA ARG A 337 -0.55 -3.76 27.53
C ARG A 337 -1.93 -4.33 27.91
N ILE A 338 -2.10 -4.57 29.20
CA ILE A 338 -3.35 -5.11 29.79
C ILE A 338 -4.44 -4.03 29.76
N ASN A 339 -4.06 -2.77 29.95
CA ASN A 339 -4.97 -1.64 30.13
C ASN A 339 -5.67 -1.25 28.82
N VAL A 340 -4.94 -1.09 27.70
CA VAL A 340 -5.60 -0.76 26.41
C VAL A 340 -6.57 -1.84 25.93
N THR A 341 -6.23 -3.12 26.16
CA THR A 341 -7.13 -4.25 25.83
C THR A 341 -8.36 -4.24 26.74
N LYS A 342 -8.18 -4.02 28.05
CA LYS A 342 -9.25 -3.96 29.05
C LYS A 342 -10.18 -2.76 28.85
N LEU A 343 -9.63 -1.61 28.46
CA LEU A 343 -10.39 -0.40 28.11
C LEU A 343 -11.34 -0.68 26.94
N PHE A 344 -10.84 -1.28 25.85
CA PHE A 344 -11.67 -1.70 24.73
C PHE A 344 -12.75 -2.73 25.14
N LEU A 345 -12.38 -3.76 25.91
CA LEU A 345 -13.33 -4.78 26.38
C LEU A 345 -14.48 -4.17 27.19
N ILE A 346 -14.18 -3.33 28.18
CA ILE A 346 -15.17 -2.67 29.04
C ILE A 346 -16.01 -1.66 28.24
N HIS A 347 -15.41 -0.92 27.31
CA HIS A 347 -16.11 0.07 26.50
C HIS A 347 -17.07 -0.57 25.51
N PHE A 348 -16.62 -1.62 24.82
CA PHE A 348 -17.47 -2.41 23.93
C PHE A 348 -18.60 -3.07 24.71
N GLU A 349 -18.36 -3.67 25.88
CA GLU A 349 -19.42 -4.28 26.68
C GLU A 349 -20.47 -3.25 27.13
N LYS A 350 -20.04 -2.06 27.60
CA LYS A 350 -20.93 -0.94 27.93
C LYS A 350 -21.75 -0.45 26.73
N HIS A 351 -21.18 -0.48 25.53
CA HIS A 351 -21.88 -0.12 24.29
C HIS A 351 -22.88 -1.22 23.88
N TRP A 352 -22.42 -2.47 23.85
CA TRP A 352 -23.20 -3.64 23.46
C TRP A 352 -24.41 -3.87 24.39
N LYS A 353 -24.26 -3.59 25.70
CA LYS A 353 -25.37 -3.58 26.66
C LYS A 353 -26.45 -2.53 26.36
N LYS A 354 -26.08 -1.35 25.82
CA LYS A 354 -27.07 -0.33 25.38
C LYS A 354 -27.84 -0.81 24.15
N ASP A 355 -27.14 -1.48 23.23
CA ASP A 355 -27.73 -2.15 22.08
C ASP A 355 -28.30 -3.55 22.40
N GLN A 356 -28.72 -3.77 23.66
CA GLN A 356 -29.40 -4.99 24.14
C GLN A 356 -28.69 -6.31 23.81
N TYR A 357 -27.35 -6.31 23.75
CA TYR A 357 -26.51 -7.44 23.34
C TYR A 357 -26.80 -7.99 21.93
N GLN A 358 -27.29 -7.15 21.00
CA GLN A 358 -27.55 -7.50 19.61
C GLN A 358 -26.36 -8.22 18.95
N ASN A 359 -26.62 -9.37 18.30
CA ASN A 359 -25.59 -10.13 17.59
C ASN A 359 -25.33 -9.55 16.20
N TYR A 360 -24.22 -8.85 16.03
CA TYR A 360 -23.81 -8.21 14.78
C TYR A 360 -23.17 -9.18 13.77
N VAL A 361 -22.65 -10.31 14.25
CA VAL A 361 -21.96 -11.33 13.43
C VAL A 361 -22.94 -12.37 12.89
N GLY A 362 -23.95 -12.75 13.70
CA GLY A 362 -24.90 -13.82 13.38
C GLY A 362 -26.19 -13.40 12.67
N SER A 363 -26.37 -12.12 12.33
CA SER A 363 -27.61 -11.62 11.72
C SER A 363 -27.76 -12.01 10.25
N ARG A 364 -28.02 -13.30 9.98
CA ARG A 364 -28.79 -13.67 8.78
C ARG A 364 -30.14 -12.95 8.84
N VAL A 365 -30.69 -12.55 7.69
CA VAL A 365 -31.97 -11.84 7.65
C VAL A 365 -33.07 -12.78 8.11
N SER A 366 -33.72 -12.46 9.23
CA SER A 366 -35.01 -13.02 9.62
C SER A 366 -36.07 -12.42 8.71
N GLY A 367 -36.37 -13.12 7.62
CA GLY A 367 -37.31 -12.73 6.57
C GLY A 367 -38.19 -13.92 6.18
N ASP A 368 -39.13 -14.21 7.08
CA ASP A 368 -40.36 -14.99 6.94
C ASP A 368 -40.32 -16.51 6.60
N GLU A 369 -41.32 -17.18 7.19
CA GLU A 369 -41.83 -18.55 7.04
C GLU A 369 -40.99 -19.77 7.49
N ASP A 370 -41.70 -20.73 8.07
CA ASP A 370 -41.18 -21.92 8.74
C ASP A 370 -40.83 -23.05 7.77
N THR A 371 -39.64 -23.65 7.91
CA THR A 371 -39.56 -25.12 7.97
C THR A 371 -38.35 -25.63 8.73
N ASP A 372 -38.57 -26.71 9.46
CA ASP A 372 -37.59 -27.47 10.25
C ASP A 372 -36.39 -27.99 9.44
N SER A 373 -35.17 -27.65 9.88
CA SER A 373 -33.99 -28.53 9.82
C SER A 373 -32.85 -27.98 10.69
N GLY A 374 -32.33 -28.82 11.59
CA GLY A 374 -31.46 -28.39 12.69
C GLY A 374 -29.96 -28.22 12.37
N ASP A 375 -29.36 -27.32 13.15
CA ASP A 375 -27.97 -27.24 13.62
C ASP A 375 -26.80 -27.24 12.59
N SER A 376 -25.93 -26.24 12.74
CA SER A 376 -24.61 -26.17 12.09
C SER A 376 -23.60 -25.35 12.91
N PHE A 377 -23.81 -25.18 14.22
CA PHE A 377 -22.93 -24.32 15.04
C PHE A 377 -22.65 -24.80 16.48
N THR A 378 -23.25 -25.89 16.95
CA THR A 378 -22.91 -26.49 18.25
C THR A 378 -21.55 -27.22 18.26
N ARG A 379 -21.04 -27.62 17.09
CA ARG A 379 -19.91 -28.57 16.93
C ARG A 379 -18.50 -27.97 17.19
N LEU A 380 -18.37 -27.15 18.23
CA LEU A 380 -17.10 -26.61 18.73
C LEU A 380 -16.86 -26.83 20.25
N GLN A 381 -17.76 -27.53 20.96
CA GLN A 381 -17.62 -27.80 22.41
C GLN A 381 -17.91 -29.25 22.83
N SER A 382 -17.51 -30.27 22.06
CA SER A 382 -17.59 -31.67 22.50
C SER A 382 -16.59 -32.60 21.79
N SER A 383 -15.38 -32.75 22.35
CA SER A 383 -14.45 -33.87 22.11
C SER A 383 -13.29 -33.79 23.13
N GLY A 384 -13.55 -34.27 24.36
CA GLY A 384 -12.52 -34.56 25.36
C GLY A 384 -12.39 -36.07 25.52
N ASP A 385 -11.14 -36.55 25.49
CA ASP A 385 -10.62 -37.90 25.77
C ASP A 385 -11.49 -39.16 25.57
N LEU A 386 -10.98 -40.08 24.74
CA LEU A 386 -10.79 -41.49 25.10
C LEU A 386 -9.83 -42.18 24.10
N GLY A 387 -8.89 -43.02 24.57
CA GLY A 387 -8.32 -44.10 23.74
C GLY A 387 -6.94 -43.93 23.08
N SER A 388 -5.89 -43.74 23.89
CA SER A 388 -4.53 -44.35 23.71
C SER A 388 -4.06 -44.90 22.34
N SER A 389 -3.05 -44.27 21.72
CA SER A 389 -1.80 -44.94 21.27
C SER A 389 -0.77 -43.94 20.68
N PRO A 390 0.55 -44.13 20.89
CA PRO A 390 1.58 -43.23 20.34
C PRO A 390 2.06 -43.64 18.94
N PRO A 391 2.27 -42.68 18.00
CA PRO A 391 2.92 -42.97 16.72
C PRO A 391 4.43 -43.26 16.89
N PRO A 392 5.02 -44.18 16.12
CA PRO A 392 6.43 -44.56 16.25
C PRO A 392 7.38 -43.48 15.72
N SER A 393 8.59 -43.42 16.30
CA SER A 393 9.63 -42.45 15.95
C SER A 393 10.30 -42.73 14.59
N PRO A 394 10.91 -41.70 13.94
CA PRO A 394 11.47 -41.85 12.59
C PRO A 394 12.69 -42.77 12.56
N LYS A 395 12.65 -43.83 11.74
CA LYS A 395 13.81 -44.68 11.48
C LYS A 395 14.78 -43.98 10.53
N SER A 396 15.97 -43.63 11.01
CA SER A 396 17.09 -43.22 10.17
C SER A 396 17.69 -44.42 9.43
N LYS A 397 18.20 -44.21 8.20
CA LYS A 397 19.30 -44.99 7.60
C LYS A 397 19.77 -44.43 6.26
N SER A 398 20.95 -44.90 5.85
CA SER A 398 21.54 -44.79 4.51
C SER A 398 22.03 -43.42 4.04
N THR A 399 23.03 -42.93 4.75
CA THR A 399 24.22 -42.29 4.17
C THR A 399 24.54 -42.80 2.75
N ARG A 400 24.79 -41.88 1.80
CA ARG A 400 25.75 -42.13 0.70
C ARG A 400 26.85 -41.08 0.79
N ARG A 401 28.10 -41.55 0.76
CA ARG A 401 29.33 -40.76 0.95
C ARG A 401 30.00 -40.56 -0.43
N LEU A 402 31.16 -39.89 -0.44
CA LEU A 402 32.03 -39.62 -1.60
C LEU A 402 31.51 -38.46 -2.49
N SER A 403 32.38 -37.59 -3.04
CA SER A 403 33.75 -37.24 -2.63
C SER A 403 34.12 -35.88 -3.23
N LEU A 404 34.79 -35.02 -2.47
CA LEU A 404 35.61 -33.93 -3.02
C LEU A 404 36.91 -33.85 -2.20
N CYS A 405 38.03 -34.07 -2.88
CA CYS A 405 39.34 -34.10 -2.23
C CYS A 405 39.80 -32.68 -1.86
N VAL A 406 40.36 -32.53 -0.66
CA VAL A 406 41.20 -31.39 -0.32
C VAL A 406 42.54 -31.56 -1.02
N GLN A 407 42.90 -30.62 -1.90
CA GLN A 407 44.29 -30.34 -2.26
C GLN A 407 44.43 -28.86 -2.64
N SER A 408 45.01 -28.09 -1.72
CA SER A 408 45.77 -26.89 -2.06
C SER A 408 47.24 -27.32 -2.19
N PRO A 409 48.02 -26.72 -3.11
CA PRO A 409 48.81 -25.57 -2.67
C PRO A 409 48.98 -24.48 -3.75
N GLY A 410 49.60 -23.35 -3.35
CA GLY A 410 50.19 -22.38 -4.30
C GLY A 410 49.50 -21.03 -4.39
N LYS A 411 50.14 -19.99 -3.85
CA LYS A 411 50.12 -18.63 -4.43
C LYS A 411 51.35 -18.51 -5.33
N PRO A 412 51.32 -17.68 -6.40
CA PRO A 412 51.89 -16.33 -6.24
C PRO A 412 50.85 -15.20 -6.28
N LYS A 413 51.34 -13.95 -6.30
CA LYS A 413 50.57 -12.73 -6.57
C LYS A 413 50.50 -12.50 -8.08
N GLU A 414 49.42 -11.87 -8.56
CA GLU A 414 49.50 -10.97 -9.71
C GLU A 414 48.36 -9.93 -9.65
N ASP A 415 48.64 -8.68 -10.03
CA ASP A 415 47.74 -7.54 -9.85
C ASP A 415 46.79 -7.35 -11.05
N LEU A 416 45.58 -7.90 -10.95
CA LEU A 416 44.54 -7.76 -11.99
C LEU A 416 43.48 -6.72 -11.61
N LYS A 417 43.60 -5.53 -12.21
CA LYS A 417 42.54 -4.51 -12.21
C LYS A 417 41.27 -5.06 -12.88
N PRO A 418 40.07 -4.92 -12.30
CA PRO A 418 38.83 -5.23 -13.00
C PRO A 418 38.59 -4.18 -14.09
N ALA A 419 38.89 -4.53 -15.34
CA ALA A 419 38.52 -3.74 -16.50
C ALA A 419 36.99 -3.79 -16.67
N VAL A 420 36.29 -2.76 -16.20
CA VAL A 420 34.84 -2.61 -16.41
C VAL A 420 34.59 -2.36 -17.89
N SER A 421 34.29 -3.43 -18.63
CA SER A 421 33.94 -3.36 -20.05
C SER A 421 32.57 -2.69 -20.18
N GLY A 422 32.58 -1.40 -20.54
CA GLY A 422 31.38 -0.57 -20.66
C GLY A 422 30.51 -0.94 -21.86
N ARG A 423 29.82 -2.08 -21.79
CA ARG A 423 28.67 -2.35 -22.67
C ARG A 423 27.55 -1.35 -22.32
N ARG A 424 27.05 -0.63 -23.33
CA ARG A 424 25.93 0.30 -23.14
C ARG A 424 24.65 -0.49 -22.89
N PHE A 425 23.90 -0.11 -21.86
CA PHE A 425 22.51 -0.57 -21.69
C PHE A 425 21.65 -0.05 -22.84
N THR A 426 21.43 -0.89 -23.85
CA THR A 426 20.45 -0.61 -24.91
C THR A 426 19.06 -0.97 -24.38
N MET A 427 18.44 0.00 -23.72
CA MET A 427 17.02 -0.11 -23.38
C MET A 427 16.21 -0.23 -24.67
N GLN A 428 15.42 -1.29 -24.80
CA GLN A 428 14.43 -1.39 -25.87
C GLN A 428 13.40 -0.27 -25.66
N THR A 429 13.13 0.48 -26.72
CA THR A 429 12.27 1.68 -26.72
C THR A 429 10.92 1.38 -27.35
#